data_AF-A0A351Y4F9-F1
#
_entry.id   AF-A0A351Y4F9-F1
#
_cell.length_a   1.000
_cell.length_b   1.000
_cell.length_c   1.000
_cell.angle_alpha   90.00
_cell.angle_beta   90.00
_cell.angle_gamma   90.00
#
_symmetry.space_group_name_H-M   'P 1'
#
loop_
_entity.id
_entity.type
_entity.pdbx_description
1 polymer ?
#
loop_
_entity_poly.entity_id
_entity_poly.type
_entity_poly.pdbx_seq_one_letter_code
_entity_poly.pdbx_strand_id
1 'polypeptide(L)'
;MKQNIQIMNQIYKNFYAIIEDKRKHKKFGHNYISMEMLIEKEMIRFIMGVPEEHVENMEKLISSFYIGAVVDPIDAPKLLEAGKYMAGGEFVFTKDNAYPIKTYESFEADPMDSILSAYSKVLNDEKMCLQILISPLDENALKALRKESKKIKEGKSKGFMGMIFKDIRKGILSGNLESKEKPKDEEKKNDLSQQQSGDLDKKTEDEIFSIKIRALVTSPEPNRPEKIIDDLAR
;
A
#
# COMPACT_ATOMS: atom_id res chain seq x y z
N MET A 1 3.25 7.93 18.75
CA MET A 1 2.95 7.51 17.36
C MET A 1 4.17 7.63 16.43
N LYS A 2 4.68 8.84 16.12
CA LYS A 2 5.79 9.03 15.16
C LYS A 2 7.05 8.21 15.47
N GLN A 3 7.43 8.10 16.74
CA GLN A 3 8.58 7.28 17.17
C GLN A 3 8.41 5.79 16.84
N ASN A 4 7.21 5.22 17.06
CA ASN A 4 6.94 3.80 16.76
C ASN A 4 6.98 3.53 15.26
N ILE A 5 6.52 4.48 14.44
CA ILE A 5 6.58 4.38 12.97
C ILE A 5 8.03 4.48 12.49
N GLN A 6 8.86 5.34 13.10
CA GLN A 6 10.28 5.42 12.77
C GLN A 6 11.03 4.13 13.10
N ILE A 7 10.72 3.48 14.22
CA ILE A 7 11.26 2.15 14.56
C ILE A 7 10.85 1.12 13.49
N MET A 8 9.57 1.11 13.10
CA MET A 8 9.10 0.19 12.06
C MET A 8 9.75 0.45 10.69
N ASN A 9 10.03 1.72 10.35
CA ASN A 9 10.76 2.05 9.13
C ASN A 9 12.16 1.43 9.11
N GLN A 10 12.85 1.33 10.25
CA GLN A 10 14.13 0.63 10.33
C GLN A 10 13.98 -0.87 10.08
N ILE A 11 12.90 -1.49 10.59
CA ILE A 11 12.59 -2.89 10.31
C ILE A 11 12.31 -3.10 8.82
N TYR A 12 11.53 -2.23 8.18
CA TYR A 12 11.27 -2.32 6.74
C TYR A 12 12.55 -2.21 5.90
N LYS A 13 13.51 -1.36 6.27
CA LYS A 13 14.80 -1.30 5.58
C LYS A 13 15.58 -2.62 5.66
N ASN A 14 15.46 -3.35 6.78
CA ASN A 14 16.05 -4.67 6.90
C ASN A 14 15.35 -5.73 6.03
N PHE A 15 14.05 -5.58 5.72
CA PHE A 15 13.36 -6.50 4.80
C PHE A 15 14.00 -6.49 3.41
N TYR A 16 14.46 -5.32 2.95
CA TYR A 16 15.14 -5.20 1.68
C TYR A 16 16.39 -6.09 1.63
N ALA A 17 17.22 -6.03 2.68
CA ALA A 17 18.45 -6.82 2.79
C ALA A 17 18.18 -8.34 2.89
N ILE A 18 17.12 -8.73 3.60
CA ILE A 18 16.77 -10.14 3.81
C ILE A 18 16.30 -10.78 2.49
N ILE A 19 15.56 -10.05 1.68
CA ILE A 19 14.89 -10.60 0.48
C ILE A 19 15.75 -10.46 -0.79
N GLU A 20 16.88 -9.73 -0.78
CA GLU A 20 17.66 -9.44 -2.00
C GLU A 20 18.55 -10.58 -2.54
N ASP A 21 18.51 -11.81 -2.02
CA ASP A 21 19.45 -12.89 -2.43
C ASP A 21 19.33 -13.38 -3.91
N LYS A 22 19.96 -12.63 -4.83
CA LYS A 22 19.78 -12.57 -6.29
C LYS A 22 19.79 -13.92 -7.04
N ARG A 23 20.31 -15.00 -6.44
CA ARG A 23 20.53 -16.28 -7.14
C ARG A 23 19.33 -17.23 -7.13
N LYS A 24 18.44 -17.16 -6.14
CA LYS A 24 17.26 -18.04 -6.04
C LYS A 24 15.98 -17.42 -6.62
N HIS A 25 15.99 -16.10 -6.80
CA HIS A 25 14.85 -15.24 -7.17
C HIS A 25 14.16 -15.59 -8.48
N LYS A 26 14.91 -16.15 -9.44
CA LYS A 26 14.38 -16.42 -10.79
C LYS A 26 13.57 -17.70 -10.91
N LYS A 27 13.65 -18.62 -9.94
CA LYS A 27 13.05 -19.97 -10.07
C LYS A 27 11.82 -20.21 -9.20
N PHE A 28 11.69 -19.56 -8.05
CA PHE A 28 10.65 -19.92 -7.07
C PHE A 28 9.60 -18.84 -6.79
N GLY A 29 9.82 -17.58 -7.19
CA GLY A 29 8.78 -16.55 -7.08
C GLY A 29 8.24 -16.27 -5.67
N HIS A 30 8.89 -16.75 -4.60
CA HIS A 30 8.42 -16.67 -3.21
C HIS A 30 9.33 -15.79 -2.36
N ASN A 31 9.36 -14.50 -2.67
CA ASN A 31 10.16 -13.51 -1.94
C ASN A 31 9.28 -12.41 -1.39
N TYR A 32 8.25 -12.82 -0.66
CA TYR A 32 7.32 -11.91 -0.02
C TYR A 32 7.41 -12.12 1.48
N ILE A 33 7.43 -11.03 2.22
CA ILE A 33 7.00 -11.05 3.61
C ILE A 33 5.52 -10.69 3.60
N SER A 34 4.69 -11.50 4.26
CA SER A 34 3.30 -11.14 4.54
C SER A 34 3.22 -10.52 5.92
N MET A 35 2.45 -9.44 6.06
CA MET A 35 2.01 -8.92 7.35
C MET A 35 0.49 -8.97 7.36
N GLU A 36 -0.07 -9.55 8.40
CA GLU A 36 -1.48 -9.86 8.48
C GLU A 36 -2.03 -9.37 9.80
N MET A 37 -3.16 -8.67 9.73
CA MET A 37 -3.98 -8.34 10.89
C MET A 37 -5.24 -9.21 10.80
N LEU A 38 -5.34 -10.22 11.66
CA LEU A 38 -6.47 -11.15 11.69
C LEU A 38 -7.31 -10.89 12.93
N ILE A 39 -8.61 -10.73 12.79
CA ILE A 39 -9.54 -10.80 13.91
C ILE A 39 -10.34 -12.10 13.86
N GLU A 40 -10.33 -12.81 14.99
CA GLU A 40 -11.09 -14.04 15.24
C GLU A 40 -11.40 -14.10 16.73
N LYS A 41 -12.66 -14.40 17.09
CA LYS A 41 -13.12 -14.50 18.50
C LYS A 41 -12.76 -13.26 19.32
N GLU A 42 -13.09 -12.08 18.80
CA GLU A 42 -12.84 -10.76 19.43
C GLU A 42 -11.37 -10.43 19.70
N MET A 43 -10.41 -11.22 19.20
CA MET A 43 -8.99 -10.96 19.36
C MET A 43 -8.33 -10.61 18.04
N ILE A 44 -7.63 -9.47 18.02
CA ILE A 44 -6.76 -9.07 16.91
C ILE A 44 -5.41 -9.75 17.09
N ARG A 45 -4.97 -10.46 16.06
CA ARG A 45 -3.67 -11.11 15.95
C ARG A 45 -2.87 -10.43 14.85
N PHE A 46 -1.62 -10.12 15.16
CA PHE A 46 -0.63 -9.65 14.20
C PHE A 46 0.25 -10.84 13.80
N ILE A 47 0.24 -11.18 12.52
CA ILE A 47 0.92 -12.36 12.00
C ILE A 47 1.88 -11.89 10.91
N MET A 48 3.06 -12.50 10.87
CA MET A 48 4.05 -12.24 9.83
C MET A 48 4.43 -13.55 9.15
N GLY A 49 4.21 -13.64 7.84
CA GLY A 49 4.71 -14.73 7.02
C GLY A 49 6.11 -14.39 6.51
N VAL A 50 7.09 -15.21 6.84
CA VAL A 50 8.50 -15.03 6.49
C VAL A 50 9.03 -16.33 5.90
N PRO A 51 9.90 -16.30 4.87
CA PRO A 51 10.62 -17.50 4.42
C PRO A 51 11.37 -18.18 5.58
N GLU A 52 11.37 -19.52 5.58
CA GLU A 52 11.88 -20.34 6.69
C GLU A 52 13.32 -19.98 7.06
N GLU A 53 14.18 -19.72 6.07
CA GLU A 53 15.58 -19.34 6.26
C GLU A 53 15.80 -17.99 6.96
N HIS A 54 14.74 -17.18 7.11
CA HIS A 54 14.81 -15.83 7.65
C HIS A 54 14.03 -15.65 8.96
N VAL A 55 13.33 -16.68 9.44
CA VAL A 55 12.51 -16.62 10.66
C VAL A 55 13.34 -16.20 11.88
N GLU A 56 14.49 -16.85 12.12
CA GLU A 56 15.33 -16.54 13.29
C GLU A 56 15.88 -15.10 13.24
N ASN A 57 16.27 -14.62 12.06
CA ASN A 57 16.73 -13.25 11.88
C ASN A 57 15.61 -12.24 12.15
N MET A 58 14.40 -12.55 11.67
CA MET A 58 13.21 -11.72 11.86
C MET A 58 12.77 -11.65 13.32
N GLU A 59 12.79 -12.77 14.03
CA GLU A 59 12.50 -12.84 15.46
C GLU A 59 13.45 -11.95 16.28
N LYS A 60 14.76 -12.09 16.05
CA LYS A 60 15.79 -11.25 16.69
C LYS A 60 15.59 -9.78 16.36
N LEU A 61 15.29 -9.46 15.10
CA LEU A 61 15.07 -8.09 14.64
C LEU A 61 13.88 -7.44 15.36
N ILE A 62 12.72 -8.11 15.37
CA ILE A 62 11.52 -7.62 16.06
C ILE A 62 11.80 -7.44 17.55
N SER A 63 12.40 -8.45 18.20
CA SER A 63 12.69 -8.43 19.64
C SER A 63 13.70 -7.33 20.03
N SER A 64 14.60 -6.97 19.12
CA SER A 64 15.59 -5.90 19.34
C SER A 64 14.98 -4.51 19.31
N PHE A 65 13.96 -4.31 18.46
CA PHE A 65 13.30 -3.02 18.27
C PHE A 65 12.08 -2.83 19.16
N TYR A 66 11.38 -3.91 19.51
CA TYR A 66 10.20 -3.91 20.37
C TYR A 66 10.48 -4.72 21.64
N ILE A 67 11.10 -4.07 22.62
CA ILE A 67 11.41 -4.68 23.92
C ILE A 67 10.11 -5.17 24.56
N GLY A 68 10.05 -6.46 24.88
CA GLY A 68 8.88 -7.11 25.47
C GLY A 68 7.89 -7.67 24.45
N ALA A 69 8.16 -7.57 23.14
CA ALA A 69 7.43 -8.34 22.14
C ALA A 69 7.70 -9.84 22.34
N VAL A 70 6.65 -10.65 22.26
CA VAL A 70 6.73 -12.11 22.22
C VAL A 70 6.43 -12.52 20.79
N VAL A 71 7.36 -13.26 20.19
CA VAL A 71 7.25 -13.76 18.81
C VAL A 71 7.22 -15.27 18.90
N ASP A 72 6.06 -15.85 18.61
CA ASP A 72 5.86 -17.30 18.63
C ASP A 72 5.62 -17.82 17.21
N PRO A 73 6.24 -18.95 16.82
CA PRO A 73 5.86 -19.65 15.61
C PRO A 73 4.44 -20.19 15.77
N ILE A 74 3.61 -19.96 14.77
CA ILE A 74 2.23 -20.46 14.72
C ILE A 74 1.98 -21.23 13.43
N ASP A 75 1.02 -22.14 13.48
CA ASP A 75 0.44 -22.68 12.26
C ASP A 75 -0.30 -21.58 11.50
N ALA A 76 -0.30 -21.68 10.16
CA ALA A 76 -1.04 -20.76 9.31
C ALA A 76 -2.52 -20.73 9.72
N PRO A 77 -3.10 -19.55 10.01
CA PRO A 77 -4.48 -19.46 10.46
C PRO A 77 -5.45 -19.89 9.35
N LYS A 78 -6.49 -20.61 9.73
CA LYS A 78 -7.56 -21.01 8.81
C LYS A 78 -8.61 -19.90 8.75
N LEU A 79 -8.53 -19.06 7.72
CA LEU A 79 -9.55 -18.04 7.44
C LEU A 79 -10.83 -18.65 6.87
N LEU A 80 -10.68 -19.61 5.95
CA LEU A 80 -11.79 -20.24 5.25
C LEU A 80 -12.32 -21.42 6.07
N GLU A 81 -13.62 -21.39 6.32
CA GLU A 81 -14.32 -22.41 7.09
C GLU A 81 -15.51 -22.92 6.30
N ALA A 82 -15.73 -24.24 6.34
CA ALA A 82 -16.83 -24.87 5.65
C ALA A 82 -18.17 -24.33 6.16
N GLY A 83 -19.10 -24.05 5.26
CA GLY A 83 -20.43 -23.54 5.60
C GLY A 83 -20.51 -22.04 5.87
N LYS A 84 -19.42 -21.28 5.74
CA LYS A 84 -19.42 -19.81 5.82
C LYS A 84 -19.36 -19.17 4.43
N TYR A 85 -19.96 -18.00 4.33
CA TYR A 85 -19.86 -17.11 3.19
C TYR A 85 -18.59 -16.26 3.30
N MET A 86 -18.08 -15.80 2.16
CA MET A 86 -16.85 -15.02 2.10
C MET A 86 -16.98 -13.85 1.12
N ALA A 87 -16.30 -12.76 1.43
CA ALA A 87 -16.05 -11.65 0.50
C ALA A 87 -14.63 -11.14 0.70
N GLY A 88 -14.06 -10.53 -0.33
CA GLY A 88 -12.71 -9.98 -0.26
C GLY A 88 -12.38 -9.15 -1.47
N GLY A 89 -11.22 -8.50 -1.42
CA GLY A 89 -10.77 -7.61 -2.48
C GLY A 89 -9.30 -7.25 -2.37
N GLU A 90 -8.81 -6.60 -3.42
CA GLU A 90 -7.48 -6.00 -3.49
C GLU A 90 -7.61 -4.48 -3.47
N PHE A 91 -6.76 -3.81 -2.70
CA PHE A 91 -6.65 -2.36 -2.78
C PHE A 91 -5.70 -2.00 -3.92
N VAL A 92 -6.15 -1.12 -4.80
CA VAL A 92 -5.39 -0.64 -5.94
C VAL A 92 -5.31 0.88 -5.92
N PHE A 93 -4.18 1.42 -6.34
CA PHE A 93 -4.03 2.87 -6.46
C PHE A 93 -4.92 3.41 -7.59
N THR A 94 -5.58 4.53 -7.32
CA THR A 94 -6.35 5.27 -8.32
C THR A 94 -5.46 6.04 -9.31
N LYS A 95 -4.20 6.29 -8.94
CA LYS A 95 -3.18 6.98 -9.73
C LYS A 95 -2.00 6.05 -10.00
N ASP A 96 -1.21 6.43 -11.01
CA ASP A 96 0.03 5.72 -11.32
C ASP A 96 0.98 5.66 -10.12
N ASN A 97 1.65 4.52 -9.96
CA ASN A 97 2.59 4.24 -8.89
C ASN A 97 3.76 5.23 -8.80
N ALA A 98 4.05 6.03 -9.83
CA ALA A 98 5.07 7.07 -9.78
C ALA A 98 4.69 8.23 -8.83
N TYR A 99 3.40 8.50 -8.62
CA TYR A 99 2.97 9.56 -7.70
C TYR A 99 3.16 9.13 -6.23
N PRO A 100 3.65 10.01 -5.35
CA PRO A 100 3.79 9.70 -3.94
C PRO A 100 2.41 9.65 -3.26
N ILE A 101 2.31 8.82 -2.22
CA ILE A 101 1.19 8.84 -1.27
C ILE A 101 1.58 9.70 -0.07
N LYS A 102 0.58 10.21 0.66
CA LYS A 102 0.82 10.92 1.92
C LYS A 102 1.56 10.01 2.89
N THR A 103 2.61 10.53 3.51
CA THR A 103 3.39 9.82 4.53
C THR A 103 2.88 10.14 5.93
N TYR A 104 3.28 9.34 6.92
CA TYR A 104 2.93 9.53 8.33
C TYR A 104 3.34 10.90 8.90
N GLU A 105 4.29 11.59 8.27
CA GLU A 105 4.69 12.95 8.65
C GLU A 105 3.60 13.98 8.37
N SER A 106 2.74 13.69 7.39
CA SER A 106 1.67 14.54 6.88
C SER A 106 0.25 14.13 7.34
N PHE A 107 0.13 13.09 8.17
CA PHE A 107 -1.16 12.68 8.73
C PHE A 107 -1.55 13.58 9.90
N GLU A 108 -2.80 14.07 9.87
CA GLU A 108 -3.40 14.90 10.93
C GLU A 108 -4.01 14.05 12.05
N ALA A 109 -4.41 12.82 11.72
CA ALA A 109 -5.03 11.84 12.63
C ALA A 109 -4.38 10.45 12.46
N ASP A 110 -4.69 9.50 13.34
CA ASP A 110 -4.15 8.14 13.25
C ASP A 110 -4.74 7.42 12.03
N PRO A 111 -3.93 6.96 11.06
CA PRO A 111 -4.44 6.17 9.94
C PRO A 111 -5.08 4.85 10.38
N MET A 112 -4.75 4.33 11.57
CA MET A 112 -5.24 3.06 12.08
C MET A 112 -6.69 3.12 12.58
N ASP A 113 -7.22 4.30 12.89
CA ASP A 113 -8.57 4.46 13.46
C ASP A 113 -9.66 3.91 12.52
N SER A 114 -9.51 4.15 11.22
CA SER A 114 -10.42 3.64 10.18
C SER A 114 -10.43 2.11 10.14
N ILE A 115 -9.24 1.49 10.15
CA ILE A 115 -9.07 0.04 10.14
C ILE A 115 -9.66 -0.57 11.42
N LEU A 116 -9.32 -0.04 12.59
CA LEU A 116 -9.82 -0.55 13.87
C LEU A 116 -11.35 -0.40 14.00
N SER A 117 -11.93 0.67 13.46
CA SER A 117 -13.38 0.85 13.39
C SER A 117 -14.05 -0.27 12.58
N ALA A 118 -13.50 -0.64 11.43
CA ALA A 118 -14.02 -1.78 10.66
C ALA A 118 -13.88 -3.10 11.43
N TYR A 119 -12.72 -3.33 12.08
CA TYR A 119 -12.47 -4.53 12.88
C TYR A 119 -13.41 -4.66 14.08
N SER A 120 -13.79 -3.54 14.71
CA SER A 120 -14.69 -3.53 15.86
C SER A 120 -16.12 -4.04 15.56
N LYS A 121 -16.51 -4.10 14.28
CA LYS A 121 -17.84 -4.54 13.84
C LYS A 121 -17.91 -6.04 13.51
N VAL A 122 -16.76 -6.72 13.51
CA VAL A 122 -16.65 -8.15 13.23
C VAL A 122 -17.15 -8.94 14.44
N LEU A 123 -18.11 -9.83 14.22
CA LEU A 123 -18.72 -10.64 15.29
C LEU A 123 -17.87 -11.87 15.63
N ASN A 124 -18.20 -12.53 16.75
CA ASN A 124 -17.47 -13.69 17.26
C ASN A 124 -17.36 -14.89 16.30
N ASP A 125 -18.38 -15.11 15.47
CA ASP A 125 -18.41 -16.18 14.47
C ASP A 125 -17.92 -15.72 13.09
N GLU A 126 -17.37 -14.52 12.99
CA GLU A 126 -16.80 -13.94 11.78
C GLU A 126 -15.28 -13.88 11.88
N LYS A 127 -14.62 -13.84 10.72
CA LYS A 127 -13.19 -13.55 10.64
C LYS A 127 -12.96 -12.46 9.62
N MET A 128 -11.98 -11.62 9.88
CA MET A 128 -11.51 -10.64 8.93
C MET A 128 -9.98 -10.60 8.96
N CYS A 129 -9.37 -10.60 7.79
CA CYS A 129 -7.93 -10.49 7.64
C CYS A 129 -7.59 -9.41 6.62
N LEU A 130 -6.72 -8.49 7.02
CA LEU A 130 -6.04 -7.55 6.15
C LEU A 130 -4.60 -8.04 5.98
N GLN A 131 -4.23 -8.37 4.75
CA GLN A 131 -2.91 -8.85 4.38
C GLN A 131 -2.17 -7.80 3.56
N ILE A 132 -0.91 -7.55 3.91
CA ILE A 132 0.05 -6.75 3.17
C ILE A 132 1.19 -7.66 2.75
N LEU A 133 1.31 -7.90 1.44
CA LEU A 133 2.45 -8.61 0.86
C LEU A 133 3.49 -7.61 0.42
N ILE A 134 4.73 -7.80 0.88
CA ILE A 134 5.85 -6.90 0.64
C ILE A 134 6.97 -7.68 -0.05
N SER A 135 7.46 -7.14 -1.18
CA SER A 135 8.67 -7.64 -1.85
C SER A 135 9.52 -6.48 -2.33
N PRO A 136 10.87 -6.57 -2.29
CA PRO A 136 11.73 -5.55 -2.88
C PRO A 136 11.41 -5.36 -4.36
N LEU A 137 11.37 -4.11 -4.80
CA LEU A 137 11.19 -3.80 -6.21
C LEU A 137 12.47 -4.17 -6.97
N ASP A 138 12.34 -4.83 -8.12
CA ASP A 138 13.51 -5.21 -8.91
C ASP A 138 14.20 -3.97 -9.52
N GLU A 139 15.50 -4.09 -9.83
CA GLU A 139 16.29 -2.96 -10.34
C GLU A 139 15.71 -2.37 -11.64
N ASN A 140 15.05 -3.19 -12.47
CA ASN A 140 14.45 -2.73 -13.72
C ASN A 140 13.19 -1.91 -13.47
N ALA A 141 12.27 -2.36 -12.61
CA ALA A 141 11.10 -1.56 -12.28
C ALA A 141 11.49 -0.30 -11.50
N LEU A 142 12.53 -0.34 -10.66
CA LEU A 142 13.06 0.86 -10.00
C LEU A 142 13.58 1.88 -11.02
N LYS A 143 14.34 1.46 -12.03
CA LYS A 143 14.78 2.32 -13.14
C LYS A 143 13.59 2.91 -13.92
N ALA A 144 12.58 2.09 -14.19
CA ALA A 144 11.36 2.54 -14.87
C ALA A 144 10.61 3.60 -14.05
N LEU A 145 10.45 3.38 -12.75
CA LEU A 145 9.83 4.33 -11.82
C LEU A 145 10.59 5.66 -11.80
N ARG A 146 11.92 5.64 -11.65
CA ARG A 146 12.75 6.86 -11.68
C ARG A 146 12.61 7.63 -12.99
N LYS A 147 12.55 6.92 -14.11
CA LYS A 147 12.31 7.54 -15.44
C LYS A 147 10.93 8.18 -15.51
N GLU A 148 9.90 7.54 -14.98
CA GLU A 148 8.54 8.08 -14.99
C GLU A 148 8.41 9.29 -14.05
N SER A 149 8.97 9.24 -12.84
CA SER A 149 9.03 10.39 -11.92
C SER A 149 9.71 11.59 -12.57
N LYS A 150 10.80 11.37 -13.34
CA LYS A 150 11.45 12.43 -14.11
C LYS A 150 10.55 13.02 -15.20
N LYS A 151 9.80 12.20 -15.94
CA LYS A 151 8.83 12.70 -16.94
C LYS A 151 7.69 13.49 -16.30
N ILE A 152 7.20 13.06 -15.13
CA ILE A 152 6.17 13.77 -14.39
C ILE A 152 6.67 15.16 -14.01
N LYS A 153 7.91 15.27 -13.53
CA LYS A 153 8.58 16.54 -13.22
C LYS A 153 8.77 17.44 -14.44
N GLU A 154 9.16 16.85 -15.57
CA GLU A 154 9.36 17.57 -16.84
C GLU A 154 8.04 17.94 -17.54
N GLY A 155 6.87 17.59 -16.99
CA GLY A 155 5.57 17.86 -17.62
C GLY A 155 5.25 16.97 -18.83
N LYS A 156 6.04 15.92 -19.07
CA LYS A 156 5.93 15.03 -20.23
C LYS A 156 5.02 13.83 -20.00
N SER A 157 4.44 13.69 -18.79
CA SER A 157 3.49 12.63 -18.48
C SER A 157 2.13 12.90 -19.15
N LYS A 158 1.87 12.17 -20.24
CA LYS A 158 0.58 12.11 -20.92
C LYS A 158 -0.36 11.23 -20.09
N GLY A 159 -1.24 11.79 -19.28
CA GLY A 159 -2.24 10.96 -18.62
C GLY A 159 -3.33 11.70 -17.87
N PHE A 160 -2.98 12.55 -16.90
CA PHE A 160 -3.97 12.99 -15.91
C PHE A 160 -4.22 14.49 -15.85
N MET A 161 -3.22 15.33 -16.21
CA MET A 161 -3.42 16.78 -16.32
C MET A 161 -4.49 17.14 -17.37
N GLY A 162 -4.58 16.35 -18.44
CA GLY A 162 -5.61 16.50 -19.47
C GLY A 162 -7.02 16.14 -19.01
N MET A 163 -7.18 15.30 -17.98
CA MET A 163 -8.49 14.89 -17.46
C MET A 163 -9.04 15.90 -16.46
N ILE A 164 -8.20 16.36 -15.52
CA ILE A 164 -8.54 17.42 -14.56
C ILE A 164 -8.86 18.74 -15.29
N PHE A 165 -8.09 19.09 -16.33
CA PHE A 165 -8.42 20.27 -17.16
C PHE A 165 -9.72 20.09 -17.95
N LYS A 166 -10.07 18.88 -18.39
CA LYS A 166 -11.26 18.64 -19.22
C LYS A 166 -12.56 18.82 -18.42
N ASP A 167 -12.57 18.43 -17.15
CA ASP A 167 -13.72 18.62 -16.27
C ASP A 167 -13.91 20.09 -15.87
N ILE A 168 -12.82 20.83 -15.64
CA ILE A 168 -12.88 22.28 -15.42
C ILE A 168 -13.34 23.00 -16.69
N ARG A 169 -12.86 22.59 -17.88
CA ARG A 169 -13.30 23.17 -19.16
C ARG A 169 -14.77 22.89 -19.46
N LYS A 170 -15.30 21.70 -19.11
CA LYS A 170 -16.72 21.35 -19.32
C LYS A 170 -17.67 22.20 -18.47
N GLY A 171 -17.24 22.66 -17.29
CA GLY A 171 -18.00 23.60 -16.47
C GLY A 171 -17.99 25.05 -16.99
N ILE A 172 -17.02 25.41 -17.84
CA ILE A 172 -16.86 26.76 -18.40
C ILE A 172 -17.36 26.86 -19.86
N LEU A 173 -17.42 25.74 -20.61
CA LEU A 173 -17.83 25.70 -22.02
C LEU A 173 -19.34 25.86 -22.30
N SER A 174 -20.17 26.11 -21.28
CA SER A 174 -21.59 26.45 -21.49
C SER A 174 -21.82 27.91 -21.92
N GLY A 175 -20.78 28.69 -22.17
CA GLY A 175 -20.87 30.05 -22.70
C GLY A 175 -19.98 30.26 -23.92
N ASN A 176 -20.61 30.47 -25.08
CA ASN A 176 -20.12 31.06 -26.34
C ASN A 176 -18.68 30.79 -26.80
N LEU A 177 -18.58 30.02 -27.90
CA LEU A 177 -17.37 29.83 -28.70
C LEU A 177 -17.33 30.84 -29.86
N GLU A 178 -16.37 31.75 -29.82
CA GLU A 178 -15.73 32.31 -31.02
C GLU A 178 -14.27 31.87 -31.09
N SER A 179 -13.87 31.53 -32.30
CA SER A 179 -12.60 30.96 -32.72
C SER A 179 -11.39 31.88 -32.53
N LYS A 180 -10.22 31.33 -32.12
CA LYS A 180 -8.90 31.74 -32.63
C LYS A 180 -7.74 30.80 -32.24
N GLU A 181 -6.89 30.58 -33.25
CA GLU A 181 -5.45 30.25 -33.27
C GLU A 181 -4.88 29.02 -32.54
N LYS A 182 -4.09 28.22 -33.30
CA LYS A 182 -3.20 27.17 -32.78
C LYS A 182 -2.02 27.81 -32.05
N PRO A 183 -1.75 27.52 -30.77
CA PRO A 183 -0.52 27.96 -30.13
C PRO A 183 0.65 27.06 -30.52
N LYS A 184 1.82 27.70 -30.70
CA LYS A 184 3.15 27.10 -30.79
C LYS A 184 3.45 26.24 -29.56
N ASP A 185 4.26 25.20 -29.75
CA ASP A 185 4.81 24.34 -28.69
C ASP A 185 5.72 25.16 -27.75
N GLU A 186 5.12 25.85 -26.78
CA GLU A 186 5.81 26.21 -25.55
C GLU A 186 5.90 24.96 -24.68
N GLU A 187 7.12 24.59 -24.29
CA GLU A 187 7.36 23.58 -23.25
C GLU A 187 6.62 24.02 -21.98
N LYS A 188 5.42 23.45 -21.76
CA LYS A 188 4.66 23.64 -20.53
C LYS A 188 5.45 23.01 -19.38
N LYS A 189 6.28 23.82 -18.71
CA LYS A 189 6.75 23.54 -17.35
C LYS A 189 5.49 23.32 -16.50
N ASN A 190 5.41 22.17 -15.86
CA ASN A 190 4.28 21.83 -14.99
C ASN A 190 4.29 22.68 -13.70
N ASP A 191 3.10 23.09 -13.26
CA ASP A 191 2.79 23.62 -11.92
C ASP A 191 2.78 22.51 -10.86
N LEU A 192 3.86 21.73 -10.74
CA LEU A 192 4.04 20.95 -9.52
C LEU A 192 4.48 21.91 -8.42
N SER A 193 3.81 21.89 -7.27
CA SER A 193 4.29 22.67 -6.13
C SER A 193 5.71 22.21 -5.75
N GLN A 194 6.51 23.09 -5.16
CA GLN A 194 7.85 22.73 -4.67
C GLN A 194 7.79 21.51 -3.74
N GLN A 195 6.72 21.42 -2.94
CA GLN A 195 6.46 20.28 -2.07
C GLN A 195 6.25 18.97 -2.84
N GLN A 196 5.39 18.97 -3.88
CA GLN A 196 5.13 17.77 -4.69
C GLN A 196 6.39 17.27 -5.42
N SER A 197 7.24 18.21 -5.86
CA SER A 197 8.51 17.86 -6.49
C SER A 197 9.49 17.22 -5.49
N GLY A 198 9.54 17.74 -4.26
CA GLY A 198 10.35 17.18 -3.18
C GLY A 198 9.86 15.81 -2.72
N ASP A 199 8.55 15.59 -2.61
CA ASP A 199 7.98 14.29 -2.25
C ASP A 199 8.28 13.22 -3.31
N LEU A 200 8.30 13.61 -4.59
CA LEU A 200 8.74 12.74 -5.68
C LEU A 200 10.22 12.38 -5.60
N ASP A 201 11.10 13.32 -5.22
CA ASP A 201 12.54 13.03 -5.04
C ASP A 201 12.74 12.03 -3.90
N LYS A 202 12.17 12.33 -2.73
CA LYS A 202 12.25 11.46 -1.55
C LYS A 202 11.84 10.02 -1.87
N LYS A 203 10.70 9.84 -2.55
CA LYS A 203 10.21 8.53 -2.97
C LYS A 203 11.21 7.76 -3.85
N THR A 204 11.97 8.44 -4.70
CA THR A 204 12.94 7.80 -5.61
C THR A 204 14.30 7.51 -4.99
N GLU A 205 14.59 8.13 -3.85
CA GLU A 205 15.81 7.96 -3.06
C GLU A 205 15.70 6.80 -2.06
N ASP A 206 14.50 6.54 -1.54
CA ASP A 206 14.22 5.46 -0.58
C ASP A 206 14.24 4.05 -1.23
N GLU A 207 14.38 3.02 -0.37
CA GLU A 207 14.18 1.63 -0.75
C GLU A 207 12.71 1.35 -1.08
N ILE A 208 12.43 0.92 -2.30
CA ILE A 208 11.05 0.75 -2.79
C ILE A 208 10.67 -0.73 -2.80
N PHE A 209 9.48 -1.00 -2.28
CA PHE A 209 8.85 -2.31 -2.30
C PHE A 209 7.69 -2.34 -3.30
N SER A 210 7.52 -3.49 -3.96
CA SER A 210 6.24 -3.87 -4.52
C SER A 210 5.33 -4.34 -3.37
N ILE A 211 4.19 -3.68 -3.24
CA ILE A 211 3.21 -3.92 -2.18
C ILE A 211 1.91 -4.38 -2.80
N LYS A 212 1.30 -5.41 -2.21
CA LYS A 212 -0.08 -5.80 -2.49
C LYS A 212 -0.88 -5.88 -1.20
N ILE A 213 -2.01 -5.18 -1.15
CA ILE A 213 -2.89 -5.15 0.02
C ILE A 213 -4.19 -5.86 -0.34
N ARG A 214 -4.60 -6.79 0.50
CA ARG A 214 -5.78 -7.65 0.33
C ARG A 214 -6.58 -7.68 1.61
N ALA A 215 -7.89 -7.77 1.49
CA ALA A 215 -8.76 -8.07 2.61
C ALA A 215 -9.64 -9.28 2.30
N LEU A 216 -9.90 -10.08 3.32
CA LEU A 216 -10.83 -11.20 3.26
C LEU A 216 -11.66 -11.26 4.53
N VAL A 217 -12.97 -11.46 4.38
CA VAL A 217 -13.93 -11.62 5.46
C VAL A 217 -14.68 -12.93 5.27
N THR A 218 -14.93 -13.65 6.37
CA THR A 218 -15.81 -14.82 6.41
C THR A 218 -16.90 -14.65 7.48
N SER A 219 -18.11 -15.11 7.18
CA SER A 219 -19.28 -14.98 8.05
C SER A 219 -20.28 -16.12 7.81
N PRO A 220 -21.02 -16.58 8.83
CA PRO A 220 -22.14 -17.50 8.60
C PRO A 220 -23.34 -16.84 7.91
N GLU A 221 -23.43 -15.51 7.90
CA GLU A 221 -24.51 -14.80 7.21
C GLU A 221 -24.08 -14.35 5.79
N PRO A 222 -24.92 -14.54 4.77
CA PRO A 222 -24.53 -14.30 3.37
C PRO A 222 -24.21 -12.84 3.04
N ASN A 223 -24.92 -11.88 3.65
CA ASN A 223 -24.79 -10.46 3.30
C ASN A 223 -23.79 -9.70 4.19
N ARG A 224 -23.20 -10.35 5.19
CA ARG A 224 -22.28 -9.69 6.14
C ARG A 224 -20.87 -9.49 5.59
N PRO A 225 -20.23 -10.46 4.88
CA PRO A 225 -18.86 -10.30 4.40
C PRO A 225 -18.67 -9.06 3.52
N GLU A 226 -19.59 -8.81 2.59
CA GLU A 226 -19.54 -7.63 1.71
C GLU A 226 -19.66 -6.33 2.50
N LYS A 227 -20.58 -6.26 3.47
CA LYS A 227 -20.74 -5.05 4.31
C LYS A 227 -19.50 -4.72 5.12
N ILE A 228 -18.81 -5.73 5.66
CA ILE A 228 -17.58 -5.53 6.44
C ILE A 228 -16.45 -5.07 5.52
N ILE A 229 -16.33 -5.63 4.32
CA ILE A 229 -15.36 -5.18 3.31
C ILE A 229 -15.65 -3.73 2.88
N ASP A 230 -16.91 -3.37 2.63
CA ASP A 230 -17.30 -2.00 2.29
C ASP A 230 -16.98 -1.01 3.40
N ASP A 231 -17.15 -1.41 4.66
CA ASP A 231 -16.79 -0.58 5.81
C ASP A 231 -15.27 -0.42 5.98
N LEU A 232 -14.47 -1.42 5.63
CA LEU A 232 -13.01 -1.30 5.59
C LEU A 232 -12.54 -0.40 4.43
N ALA A 233 -13.27 -0.39 3.31
CA ALA A 233 -12.90 0.34 2.11
C ALA A 233 -13.29 1.83 2.12
N ARG A 234 -14.06 2.28 3.13
CA ARG A 234 -14.51 3.66 3.31
C ARG A 234 -13.46 4.53 4.01
#